data_AF-A0A928TKB1-F1
#
_entry.id   AF-A0A928TKB1-F1
#
_cell.length_a   1.000
_cell.length_b   1.000
_cell.length_c   1.000
_cell.angle_alpha   90.00
_cell.angle_beta   90.00
_cell.angle_gamma   90.00
#
_symmetry.space_group_name_H-M   'P 1'
#
loop_
_entity.id
_entity.type
_entity.pdbx_description
1 polymer ?
#
loop_
_entity_poly.entity_id
_entity_poly.type
_entity_poly.pdbx_seq_one_letter_code
_entity_poly.pdbx_strand_id
1 'polypeptide(L)'
;MLASGLPFDPPVSERLLGAGLALAGAGLAWLAPVAGSVWGEAKRLRPRARAAARYVLAANITVLMAGALLAWAGANSVVSGEFESFGARDAARHALGLGMITMLIIGMAQLVSPVFALERAEARPAGLEDHLAWWSLVAAIGLRVIAALAYGHIETGPRMHLAATAGVLAWLGLAMFAFSVVRAVRKEPRMKALLATAAGVSDSGR
;
A
#
# COMPACT_ATOMS: atom_id res chain seq x y z
N MET A 1 6.30 -4.36 -32.28
CA MET A 1 6.62 -2.91 -32.39
C MET A 1 5.56 -2.27 -33.27
N LEU A 2 4.48 -1.77 -32.69
CA LEU A 2 3.45 -1.04 -33.42
C LEU A 2 3.72 0.45 -33.24
N ALA A 3 4.22 1.09 -34.30
CA ALA A 3 4.33 2.53 -34.39
C ALA A 3 2.91 3.11 -34.44
N SER A 4 2.35 3.46 -33.29
CA SER A 4 1.19 4.37 -33.22
C SER A 4 1.73 5.79 -33.27
N GLY A 5 2.21 6.18 -34.45
CA GLY A 5 2.61 7.55 -34.74
C GLY A 5 1.35 8.42 -34.79
N LEU A 6 1.05 9.12 -33.70
CA LEU A 6 0.20 10.29 -33.80
C LEU A 6 0.84 11.26 -34.81
N PRO A 7 0.07 11.92 -35.68
CA PRO A 7 0.58 12.78 -36.76
C PRO A 7 1.03 14.15 -36.23
N PHE A 8 1.67 14.16 -35.07
CA PHE A 8 2.08 15.37 -34.38
C PHE A 8 3.59 15.39 -34.23
N ASP A 9 4.16 16.59 -34.31
CA ASP A 9 5.57 16.79 -33.99
C ASP A 9 5.87 16.26 -32.58
N PRO A 10 7.04 15.64 -32.36
CA PRO A 10 7.44 15.05 -31.07
C PRO A 10 7.11 15.93 -29.84
N PRO A 11 7.41 17.25 -29.81
CA PRO A 11 7.10 18.09 -28.65
C PRO A 11 5.59 18.24 -28.39
N VAL A 12 4.74 18.18 -29.41
CA VAL A 12 3.28 18.24 -29.24
C VAL A 12 2.75 16.94 -28.64
N SER A 13 3.26 15.79 -29.11
CA SER A 13 2.92 14.47 -28.59
C SER A 13 3.29 14.34 -27.10
N GLU A 14 4.50 14.77 -26.74
CA GLU A 14 5.01 14.68 -25.37
C GLU A 14 4.22 15.57 -24.38
N ARG A 15 3.82 16.77 -24.82
CA ARG A 15 2.94 17.64 -24.03
C ARG A 15 1.56 17.04 -23.81
N LEU A 16 0.98 16.40 -24.83
CA LEU A 16 -0.32 15.72 -24.68
C LEU A 16 -0.24 14.54 -23.71
N LEU A 17 0.83 13.73 -23.78
CA LEU A 17 1.09 12.67 -22.81
C LEU A 17 1.29 13.22 -21.40
N GLY A 18 2.03 14.33 -21.26
CA GLY A 18 2.20 15.05 -20.01
C GLY A 18 0.87 15.54 -19.41
N ALA A 19 0.01 16.14 -20.24
CA ALA A 19 -1.31 16.60 -19.80
C ALA A 19 -2.20 15.44 -19.34
N GLY A 20 -2.21 14.33 -20.09
CA GLY A 20 -2.93 13.12 -19.69
C GLY A 20 -2.42 12.56 -18.36
N LEU A 21 -1.10 12.53 -18.16
CA LEU A 21 -0.48 12.10 -16.91
C LEU A 21 -0.85 13.04 -15.75
N ALA A 22 -0.87 14.35 -16.00
CA ALA A 22 -1.19 15.36 -15.01
C ALA A 22 -2.64 15.21 -14.52
N LEU A 23 -3.58 15.06 -15.45
CA LEU A 23 -4.99 14.85 -15.15
C LEU A 23 -5.24 13.53 -14.42
N ALA A 24 -4.58 12.44 -14.84
CA ALA A 24 -4.66 11.17 -14.15
C ALA A 24 -4.13 11.27 -12.70
N GLY A 25 -2.98 11.94 -12.53
CA GLY A 25 -2.40 12.21 -11.21
C GLY A 25 -3.33 13.04 -10.31
N ALA A 26 -3.92 14.11 -10.85
CA ALA A 26 -4.90 14.94 -10.15
C ALA A 26 -6.14 14.14 -9.73
N GLY A 27 -6.67 13.29 -10.62
CA GLY A 27 -7.79 12.41 -10.32
C GLY A 27 -7.49 11.43 -9.17
N LEU A 28 -6.31 10.81 -9.19
CA LEU A 28 -5.86 9.93 -8.10
C LEU A 28 -5.67 10.69 -6.78
N ALA A 29 -5.06 11.87 -6.84
CA ALA A 29 -4.81 12.69 -5.66
C ALA A 29 -6.10 13.20 -5.01
N TRP A 30 -7.16 13.43 -5.78
CA TRP A 30 -8.40 14.03 -5.31
C TRP A 30 -9.33 13.06 -4.57
N LEU A 31 -9.43 11.82 -5.03
CA LEU A 31 -10.47 10.87 -4.56
C LEU A 31 -10.36 10.55 -3.07
N ALA A 32 -9.16 10.28 -2.57
CA ALA A 32 -8.97 9.85 -1.19
C ALA A 32 -9.23 11.00 -0.16
N PRO A 33 -8.75 12.24 -0.37
CA PRO A 33 -9.16 13.42 0.40
C PRO A 33 -10.67 13.67 0.43
N VAL A 34 -11.34 13.62 -0.72
CA VAL A 34 -12.79 13.88 -0.80
C VAL A 34 -13.61 12.81 -0.09
N ALA A 35 -13.16 11.56 -0.15
CA ALA A 35 -13.76 10.48 0.64
C ALA A 35 -13.46 10.59 2.15
N GLY A 36 -12.63 11.55 2.59
CA GLY A 36 -12.16 11.69 3.96
C GLY A 36 -11.30 10.51 4.42
N SER A 37 -10.74 9.74 3.49
CA SER A 37 -10.12 8.43 3.77
C SER A 37 -8.62 8.50 4.06
N VAL A 38 -8.05 9.71 4.03
CA VAL A 38 -6.64 10.03 4.31
C VAL A 38 -6.43 10.62 5.70
N TRP A 39 -7.50 10.86 6.46
CA TRP A 39 -7.44 11.40 7.82
C TRP A 39 -8.40 10.65 8.75
N GLY A 40 -8.08 10.68 10.04
CA GLY A 40 -8.96 10.19 11.09
C GLY A 40 -8.56 8.85 11.69
N GLU A 41 -8.99 8.65 12.92
CA GLU A 41 -8.77 7.43 13.68
C GLU A 41 -10.00 6.53 13.60
N ALA A 42 -9.79 5.22 13.49
CA ALA A 42 -10.85 4.23 13.53
C ALA A 42 -11.41 4.05 14.97
N LYS A 43 -12.09 5.08 15.49
CA LYS A 43 -12.61 5.11 16.87
C LYS A 43 -13.67 4.04 17.14
N ARG A 44 -14.48 3.70 16.11
CA ARG A 44 -15.55 2.69 16.18
C ARG A 44 -15.05 1.25 16.17
N LEU A 45 -13.77 1.01 15.85
CA LEU A 45 -13.20 -0.33 15.83
C LEU A 45 -12.61 -0.72 17.19
N ARG A 46 -12.71 -2.02 17.52
CA ARG A 46 -12.01 -2.62 18.67
C ARG A 46 -10.49 -2.45 18.54
N PRO A 47 -9.72 -2.38 19.64
CA PRO A 47 -8.28 -2.10 19.61
C PRO A 47 -7.48 -2.97 18.62
N ARG A 48 -7.76 -4.27 18.56
CA ARG A 48 -7.07 -5.19 17.63
C ARG A 48 -7.37 -4.90 16.15
N ALA A 49 -8.59 -4.50 15.83
CA ALA A 49 -8.99 -4.12 14.46
C ALA A 49 -8.47 -2.72 14.04
N ARG A 50 -8.08 -1.86 14.98
CA ARG A 50 -7.49 -0.55 14.66
C ARG A 50 -6.13 -0.67 13.97
N ALA A 51 -5.35 -1.70 14.30
CA ALA A 51 -4.07 -1.96 13.64
C ALA A 51 -4.25 -2.22 12.14
N ALA A 52 -5.24 -3.03 11.76
CA ALA A 52 -5.59 -3.28 10.36
C ALA A 52 -6.04 -2.02 9.61
N ALA A 53 -6.80 -1.12 10.28
CA ALA A 53 -7.24 0.13 9.67
C ALA A 53 -6.07 1.07 9.30
N ARG A 54 -4.92 0.97 9.98
CA ARG A 54 -3.72 1.76 9.61
C ARG A 54 -3.21 1.41 8.22
N TYR A 55 -3.30 0.14 7.81
CA TYR A 55 -2.94 -0.31 6.47
C TYR A 55 -3.81 0.33 5.40
N VAL A 56 -5.12 0.41 5.63
CA VAL A 56 -6.04 1.09 4.71
C VAL A 56 -5.73 2.59 4.64
N LEU A 57 -5.46 3.22 5.79
CA LEU A 57 -5.08 4.64 5.84
C LEU A 57 -3.77 4.91 5.08
N ALA A 58 -2.72 4.11 5.30
CA ALA A 58 -1.48 4.25 4.55
C ALA A 58 -1.68 4.01 3.05
N ALA A 59 -2.51 3.03 2.66
CA ALA A 59 -2.84 2.82 1.26
C ALA A 59 -3.39 4.10 0.62
N ASN A 60 -4.36 4.75 1.27
CA ASN A 60 -4.95 6.00 0.78
C ASN A 60 -3.93 7.15 0.73
N ILE A 61 -3.07 7.28 1.75
CA ILE A 61 -1.99 8.29 1.76
C ILE A 61 -1.02 8.06 0.60
N THR A 62 -0.67 6.80 0.31
CA THR A 62 0.24 6.49 -0.80
C THR A 62 -0.39 6.68 -2.18
N VAL A 63 -1.72 6.52 -2.33
CA VAL A 63 -2.43 6.95 -3.55
C VAL A 63 -2.35 8.45 -3.73
N LEU A 64 -2.59 9.23 -2.66
CA LEU A 64 -2.47 10.68 -2.70
C LEU A 64 -1.06 11.10 -3.14
N MET A 65 -0.03 10.49 -2.54
CA MET A 65 1.37 10.72 -2.90
C MET A 65 1.66 10.34 -4.36
N ALA A 66 1.19 9.18 -4.82
CA ALA A 66 1.36 8.75 -6.21
C ALA A 66 0.68 9.73 -7.18
N GLY A 67 -0.55 10.15 -6.87
CA GLY A 67 -1.29 11.13 -7.65
C GLY A 67 -0.56 12.46 -7.74
N ALA A 68 -0.03 12.97 -6.62
CA ALA A 68 0.77 14.19 -6.60
C ALA A 68 2.05 14.07 -7.44
N LEU A 69 2.76 12.94 -7.36
CA LEU A 69 3.96 12.67 -8.16
C LEU A 69 3.64 12.62 -9.66
N LEU A 70 2.54 11.97 -10.06
CA LEU A 70 2.10 11.92 -11.46
C LEU A 70 1.60 13.27 -11.97
N ALA A 71 0.89 14.03 -11.12
CA ALA A 71 0.44 15.38 -11.42
C ALA A 71 1.64 16.30 -11.70
N TRP A 72 2.64 16.25 -10.82
CA TRP A 72 3.89 17.00 -10.96
C TRP A 72 4.69 16.58 -12.20
N ALA A 73 4.87 15.27 -12.39
CA ALA A 73 5.53 14.69 -13.57
C ALA A 73 4.90 15.16 -14.88
N GLY A 74 3.56 15.09 -14.97
CA GLY A 74 2.81 15.50 -16.15
C GLY A 74 2.87 17.00 -16.38
N ALA A 75 2.74 17.82 -15.32
CA ALA A 75 2.86 19.27 -15.41
C ALA A 75 4.25 19.69 -15.89
N ASN A 76 5.31 19.04 -15.39
CA ASN A 76 6.68 19.30 -15.84
C ASN A 76 6.83 19.00 -17.33
N SER A 77 6.31 17.86 -17.81
CA SER A 77 6.37 17.51 -19.24
C SER A 77 5.58 18.45 -20.15
N VAL A 78 4.47 19.02 -19.66
CA VAL A 78 3.73 20.06 -20.41
C VAL A 78 4.55 21.34 -20.55
N VAL A 79 5.27 21.74 -19.49
CA VAL A 79 6.07 22.97 -19.44
C VAL A 79 7.37 22.83 -20.24
N SER A 80 8.14 21.76 -20.01
CA SER A 80 9.42 21.54 -20.69
C SER A 80 9.24 21.15 -22.16
N GLY A 81 8.10 20.55 -22.52
CA GLY A 81 7.92 19.93 -23.83
C GLY A 81 8.72 18.64 -24.00
N GLU A 82 9.30 18.13 -22.91
CA GLU A 82 10.03 16.87 -22.85
C GLU A 82 9.28 15.90 -21.93
N PHE A 83 9.13 14.64 -22.35
CA PHE A 83 8.50 13.59 -21.54
C PHE A 83 9.43 13.08 -20.42
N GLU A 84 9.98 14.02 -19.64
CA GLU A 84 10.97 13.76 -18.62
C GLU A 84 10.41 13.87 -17.20
N SER A 85 10.36 12.70 -16.55
CA SER A 85 10.31 12.51 -15.09
C SER A 85 10.30 11.01 -14.77
N PHE A 86 11.28 10.26 -15.29
CA PHE A 86 11.37 8.81 -15.01
C PHE A 86 11.31 8.51 -13.50
N GLY A 87 12.05 9.26 -12.68
CA GLY A 87 12.08 9.09 -11.22
C GLY A 87 10.71 9.28 -10.56
N ALA A 88 9.93 10.31 -10.94
CA ALA A 88 8.61 10.55 -10.36
C ALA A 88 7.59 9.47 -10.74
N ARG A 89 7.63 9.01 -12.01
CA ARG A 89 6.75 7.94 -12.49
C ARG A 89 7.09 6.61 -11.83
N ASP A 90 8.37 6.30 -11.67
CA ASP A 90 8.82 5.09 -10.96
C ASP A 90 8.47 5.15 -9.46
N ALA A 91 8.65 6.31 -8.83
CA ALA A 91 8.22 6.56 -7.45
C ALA A 91 6.71 6.37 -7.29
N ALA A 92 5.90 6.94 -8.19
CA ALA A 92 4.45 6.78 -8.19
C ALA A 92 4.04 5.31 -8.40
N ARG A 93 4.72 4.57 -9.30
CA ARG A 93 4.48 3.14 -9.50
C ARG A 93 4.72 2.34 -8.22
N HIS A 94 5.78 2.64 -7.47
CA HIS A 94 6.06 1.97 -6.21
C HIS A 94 5.11 2.39 -5.08
N ALA A 95 4.72 3.66 -5.04
CA ALA A 95 3.69 4.15 -4.13
C ALA A 95 2.33 3.48 -4.39
N LEU A 96 1.95 3.24 -5.65
CA LEU A 96 0.74 2.48 -5.98
C LEU A 96 0.89 0.98 -5.70
N GLY A 97 1.96 0.35 -6.18
CA GLY A 97 2.12 -1.10 -6.05
C GLY A 97 2.29 -1.55 -4.61
N LEU A 98 3.31 -1.03 -3.92
CA LEU A 98 3.62 -1.44 -2.55
C LEU A 98 2.81 -0.63 -1.53
N GLY A 99 2.62 0.67 -1.77
CA GLY A 99 1.87 1.53 -0.87
C GLY A 99 0.38 1.25 -0.90
N MET A 100 -0.26 1.44 -2.04
CA MET A 100 -1.71 1.28 -2.13
C MET A 100 -2.09 -0.19 -2.15
N ILE A 101 -1.69 -0.93 -3.18
CA ILE A 101 -2.26 -2.26 -3.46
C ILE A 101 -1.90 -3.23 -2.33
N THR A 102 -0.61 -3.34 -1.96
CA THR A 102 -0.18 -4.27 -0.91
C THR A 102 -0.76 -3.90 0.46
N MET A 103 -0.69 -2.64 0.89
CA MET A 103 -1.25 -2.26 2.19
C MET A 103 -2.77 -2.44 2.22
N LEU A 104 -3.48 -2.11 1.14
CA LEU A 104 -4.93 -2.29 1.08
C LEU A 104 -5.31 -3.77 1.17
N ILE A 105 -4.61 -4.65 0.43
CA ILE A 105 -4.85 -6.10 0.51
C ILE A 105 -4.65 -6.60 1.94
N ILE A 106 -3.55 -6.23 2.58
CA ILE A 106 -3.24 -6.67 3.95
C ILE A 106 -4.28 -6.13 4.95
N GLY A 107 -4.59 -4.83 4.88
CA GLY A 107 -5.58 -4.19 5.75
C GLY A 107 -6.97 -4.81 5.59
N MET A 108 -7.42 -4.98 4.35
CA MET A 108 -8.72 -5.59 4.04
C MET A 108 -8.78 -7.06 4.40
N ALA A 109 -7.70 -7.83 4.18
CA ALA A 109 -7.63 -9.22 4.60
C ALA A 109 -7.80 -9.34 6.13
N GLN A 110 -7.15 -8.48 6.91
CA GLN A 110 -7.30 -8.48 8.37
C GLN A 110 -8.69 -8.01 8.85
N LEU A 111 -9.31 -7.08 8.12
CA LEU A 111 -10.63 -6.54 8.47
C LEU A 111 -11.80 -7.44 8.04
N VAL A 112 -11.68 -8.16 6.93
CA VAL A 112 -12.80 -8.90 6.33
C VAL A 112 -12.67 -10.39 6.55
N SER A 113 -11.46 -10.94 6.60
CA SER A 113 -11.29 -12.40 6.63
C SER A 113 -11.85 -13.02 7.91
N PRO A 114 -12.61 -14.13 7.80
CA PRO A 114 -13.18 -14.82 8.96
C PRO A 114 -12.12 -15.42 9.88
N VAL A 115 -10.94 -15.78 9.34
CA VAL A 115 -9.84 -16.34 10.14
C VAL A 115 -9.35 -15.38 11.23
N PHE A 116 -9.55 -14.08 11.03
CA PHE A 116 -9.23 -13.03 12.01
C PHE A 116 -10.45 -12.58 12.82
N ALA A 117 -11.66 -13.08 12.56
CA ALA A 117 -12.87 -12.66 13.28
C ALA A 117 -12.76 -12.95 14.79
N LEU A 118 -12.21 -14.11 15.14
CA LEU A 118 -12.01 -14.53 16.52
C LEU A 118 -10.95 -13.69 17.23
N GLU A 119 -9.80 -13.47 16.57
CA GLU A 119 -8.75 -12.60 17.13
C GLU A 119 -9.23 -11.14 17.26
N ARG A 120 -10.13 -10.67 16.40
CA ARG A 120 -10.75 -9.33 16.54
C ARG A 120 -11.69 -9.22 17.73
N ALA A 121 -12.26 -10.34 18.19
CA ALA A 121 -13.12 -10.37 19.36
C ALA A 121 -12.31 -10.25 20.66
N GLU A 122 -11.05 -10.72 20.67
CA GLU A 122 -10.14 -10.60 21.80
C GLU A 122 -9.75 -9.13 22.06
N ALA A 123 -9.82 -8.71 23.33
CA ALA A 123 -9.42 -7.37 23.78
C ALA A 123 -7.89 -7.22 23.94
N ARG A 124 -7.10 -7.87 23.07
CA ARG A 124 -5.64 -7.84 23.13
C ARG A 124 -5.07 -6.79 22.15
N PRO A 125 -4.04 -6.04 22.52
CA PRO A 125 -3.35 -5.14 21.58
C PRO A 125 -2.68 -5.92 20.44
N ALA A 126 -2.26 -5.17 19.40
CA ALA A 126 -1.47 -5.69 18.29
C ALA A 126 -0.16 -6.31 18.81
N GLY A 127 0.23 -7.44 18.22
CA GLY A 127 1.44 -8.15 18.58
C GLY A 127 2.68 -7.50 17.97
N LEU A 128 3.86 -7.97 18.39
CA LEU A 128 5.13 -7.55 17.80
C LEU A 128 5.20 -7.90 16.31
N GLU A 129 4.61 -9.03 15.90
CA GLU A 129 4.51 -9.38 14.48
C GLU A 129 3.72 -8.35 13.64
N ASP A 130 2.63 -7.82 14.17
CA ASP A 130 1.77 -6.85 13.49
C ASP A 130 2.53 -5.52 13.29
N HIS A 131 3.32 -5.13 14.29
CA HIS A 131 4.18 -3.95 14.24
C HIS A 131 5.36 -4.13 13.30
N LEU A 132 6.02 -5.30 13.30
CA LEU A 132 7.11 -5.59 12.38
C LEU A 132 6.62 -5.55 10.93
N ALA A 133 5.49 -6.19 10.64
CA ALA A 133 4.88 -6.17 9.30
C ALA A 133 4.58 -4.73 8.85
N TRP A 134 4.01 -3.92 9.75
CA TRP A 134 3.66 -2.54 9.46
C TRP A 134 4.90 -1.69 9.15
N TRP A 135 5.87 -1.68 10.07
CA TRP A 135 7.03 -0.80 9.95
C TRP A 135 7.95 -1.22 8.81
N SER A 136 8.09 -2.52 8.55
CA SER A 136 8.90 -2.99 7.41
C SER A 136 8.27 -2.57 6.09
N LEU A 137 6.94 -2.63 5.93
CA LEU A 137 6.27 -2.19 4.71
C LEU A 137 6.31 -0.67 4.54
N VAL A 138 6.08 0.10 5.60
CA VAL A 138 6.20 1.58 5.55
C VAL A 138 7.63 1.98 5.17
N ALA A 139 8.63 1.38 5.79
CA ALA A 139 10.03 1.65 5.47
C ALA A 139 10.37 1.24 4.03
N ALA A 140 9.85 0.09 3.56
CA ALA A 140 10.04 -0.36 2.19
C ALA A 140 9.44 0.63 1.16
N ILE A 141 8.23 1.14 1.40
CA ILE A 141 7.61 2.16 0.53
C ILE A 141 8.47 3.42 0.51
N GLY A 142 8.84 3.94 1.68
CA GLY A 142 9.65 5.15 1.81
C GLY A 142 10.97 5.01 1.06
N LEU A 143 11.73 3.93 1.31
CA LEU A 143 13.00 3.68 0.65
C LEU A 143 12.85 3.50 -0.87
N ARG A 144 11.80 2.84 -1.36
CA ARG A 144 11.57 2.71 -2.80
C ARG A 144 11.25 4.05 -3.47
N VAL A 145 10.39 4.85 -2.86
CA VAL A 145 10.04 6.18 -3.36
C VAL A 145 11.27 7.09 -3.35
N ILE A 146 12.04 7.10 -2.26
CA ILE A 146 13.29 7.88 -2.16
C ILE A 146 14.30 7.44 -3.21
N ALA A 147 14.53 6.13 -3.38
CA ALA A 147 15.47 5.61 -4.37
C ALA A 147 15.06 5.98 -5.81
N ALA A 148 13.77 5.98 -6.11
CA ALA A 148 13.25 6.39 -7.42
C ALA A 148 13.39 7.90 -7.65
N LEU A 149 13.07 8.73 -6.65
CA LEU A 149 13.24 10.19 -6.75
C LEU A 149 14.70 10.62 -6.81
N ALA A 150 15.62 9.85 -6.21
CA ALA A 150 17.05 10.11 -6.27
C ALA A 150 17.68 9.74 -7.64
N TYR A 151 16.90 9.25 -8.60
CA TYR A 151 17.37 9.02 -9.96
C TYR A 151 17.94 10.32 -10.56
N GLY A 152 19.15 10.24 -11.11
CA GLY A 152 19.87 11.41 -11.65
C GLY A 152 20.55 12.31 -10.61
N HIS A 153 20.29 12.11 -9.31
CA HIS A 153 20.83 12.95 -8.23
C HIS A 153 21.93 12.26 -7.42
N ILE A 154 21.92 10.93 -7.35
CA ILE A 154 22.93 10.13 -6.65
C ILE A 154 23.50 9.05 -7.57
N GLU A 155 24.68 8.56 -7.22
CA GLU A 155 25.32 7.45 -7.92
C GLU A 155 24.43 6.19 -7.94
N THR A 156 24.57 5.40 -9.01
CA THR A 156 23.77 4.19 -9.21
C THR A 156 23.94 3.17 -8.09
N GLY A 157 25.14 2.99 -7.53
CA GLY A 157 25.42 2.02 -6.47
C GLY A 157 24.56 2.24 -5.21
N PRO A 158 24.69 3.38 -4.51
CA PRO A 158 23.87 3.72 -3.35
C PRO A 158 22.36 3.64 -3.62
N ARG A 159 21.90 4.10 -4.79
CA ARG A 159 20.49 4.01 -5.19
C ARG A 159 19.99 2.56 -5.27
N MET A 160 20.80 1.66 -5.84
CA MET A 160 20.48 0.24 -5.94
C MET A 160 20.47 -0.43 -4.57
N HIS A 161 21.34 -0.03 -3.65
CA HIS A 161 21.29 -0.50 -2.26
C HIS A 161 19.98 -0.11 -1.57
N LEU A 162 19.54 1.16 -1.70
CA LEU A 162 18.24 1.59 -1.16
C LEU A 162 17.08 0.77 -1.75
N ALA A 163 17.07 0.56 -3.06
CA ALA A 163 16.03 -0.21 -3.75
C ALA A 163 16.03 -1.70 -3.35
N ALA A 164 17.20 -2.28 -3.07
CA ALA A 164 17.38 -3.65 -2.60
C ALA A 164 16.94 -3.81 -1.15
N THR A 165 17.39 -2.93 -0.24
CA THR A 165 16.97 -2.90 1.17
C THR A 165 15.46 -2.76 1.28
N ALA A 166 14.85 -1.89 0.47
CA ALA A 166 13.41 -1.76 0.39
C ALA A 166 12.72 -3.07 -0.01
N GLY A 167 13.28 -3.79 -0.99
CA GLY A 167 12.78 -5.11 -1.38
C GLY A 167 12.84 -6.14 -0.24
N VAL A 168 13.95 -6.19 0.49
CA VAL A 168 14.10 -7.08 1.65
C VAL A 168 13.08 -6.76 2.75
N LEU A 169 12.87 -5.47 3.04
CA LEU A 169 11.89 -5.03 4.04
C LEU A 169 10.44 -5.33 3.62
N ALA A 170 10.14 -5.20 2.33
CA ALA A 170 8.83 -5.57 1.79
C ALA A 170 8.57 -7.08 1.98
N TRP A 171 9.55 -7.92 1.62
CA TRP A 171 9.47 -9.37 1.81
C TRP A 171 9.33 -9.75 3.28
N LEU A 172 10.09 -9.12 4.17
CA LEU A 172 9.94 -9.31 5.62
C LEU A 172 8.51 -8.99 6.06
N GLY A 173 7.94 -7.88 5.59
CA GLY A 173 6.58 -7.49 5.95
C GLY A 173 5.52 -8.48 5.49
N LEU A 174 5.63 -8.93 4.24
CA LEU A 174 4.78 -9.99 3.69
C LEU A 174 4.93 -11.31 4.46
N ALA A 175 6.16 -11.69 4.82
CA ALA A 175 6.42 -12.91 5.57
C ALA A 175 5.81 -12.85 6.98
N MET A 176 5.91 -11.70 7.66
CA MET A 176 5.29 -11.50 8.97
C MET A 176 3.76 -11.54 8.90
N PHE A 177 3.17 -10.97 7.86
CA PHE A 177 1.72 -11.08 7.61
C PHE A 177 1.29 -12.53 7.28
N ALA A 178 2.05 -13.23 6.43
CA ALA A 178 1.78 -14.64 6.14
C ALA A 178 1.85 -15.50 7.41
N PHE A 179 2.84 -15.24 8.26
CA PHE A 179 2.97 -15.89 9.56
C PHE A 179 1.76 -15.60 10.47
N SER A 180 1.25 -14.37 10.50
CA SER A 180 0.05 -14.04 11.27
C SER A 180 -1.19 -14.78 10.76
N VAL A 181 -1.34 -14.94 9.43
CA VAL A 181 -2.42 -15.74 8.82
C VAL A 181 -2.30 -17.21 9.24
N VAL A 182 -1.13 -17.82 9.08
CA VAL A 182 -0.91 -19.23 9.46
C VAL A 182 -1.21 -19.46 10.94
N ARG A 183 -0.79 -18.52 11.80
CA ARG A 183 -1.07 -18.60 13.24
C ARG A 183 -2.55 -18.48 13.55
N ALA A 184 -3.27 -17.57 12.89
CA ALA A 184 -4.70 -17.40 13.07
C ALA A 184 -5.47 -18.66 12.65
N VAL A 185 -5.16 -19.21 11.47
CA VAL A 185 -5.76 -20.47 10.98
C VAL A 185 -5.50 -21.64 11.93
N ARG A 186 -4.28 -21.79 12.45
CA ARG A 186 -3.94 -22.86 13.40
C ARG A 186 -4.68 -22.75 14.74
N LYS A 187 -5.03 -21.53 15.16
CA LYS A 187 -5.77 -21.29 16.42
C LYS A 187 -7.28 -21.45 16.29
N GLU A 188 -7.81 -21.37 15.07
CA GLU A 188 -9.24 -21.38 14.79
C GLU A 188 -9.99 -22.59 15.39
N PRO A 189 -9.53 -23.86 15.25
CA PRO A 189 -10.25 -25.00 15.80
C PRO A 189 -10.36 -24.97 17.32
N ARG A 190 -9.24 -24.64 17.99
CA ARG A 190 -9.19 -24.52 19.46
C ARG A 190 -10.13 -23.44 19.95
N MET A 191 -10.17 -22.30 19.27
CA MET A 191 -11.02 -21.19 19.67
C MET A 191 -12.50 -21.47 19.45
N LYS A 192 -12.86 -22.14 18.34
CA LYS A 192 -14.23 -22.63 18.09
C LYS A 192 -14.68 -23.61 19.18
N ALA A 193 -13.81 -24.55 19.58
CA ALA A 193 -14.11 -25.47 20.67
C ALA A 193 -14.36 -24.73 22.00
N LEU A 194 -13.51 -23.76 22.35
CA LEU A 194 -13.68 -22.94 23.56
C LEU A 194 -14.99 -22.14 23.55
N LEU A 195 -15.38 -21.58 22.40
CA LEU A 195 -16.65 -20.87 22.25
C LEU A 195 -17.85 -21.81 22.34
N ALA A 196 -17.77 -23.01 21.77
CA ALA A 196 -18.81 -24.03 21.89
C ALA A 196 -19.02 -24.45 23.36
N THR A 197 -17.91 -24.69 24.09
CA THR A 197 -17.95 -24.98 25.53
C THR A 197 -18.54 -23.82 26.33
N ALA A 198 -18.11 -22.58 26.06
CA ALA A 198 -18.60 -21.39 26.76
C ALA A 198 -20.08 -21.08 26.47
N ALA A 199 -20.56 -21.43 25.28
CA ALA A 199 -21.96 -21.28 24.88
C ALA A 199 -22.88 -22.37 25.46
N GLY A 200 -22.35 -23.32 26.23
CA GLY A 200 -23.11 -24.45 26.76
C GLY A 200 -23.58 -25.42 25.68
N VAL A 201 -23.01 -25.34 24.47
CA VAL A 201 -23.25 -26.31 23.40
C VAL A 201 -22.38 -27.53 23.70
N SER A 202 -22.86 -28.39 24.60
CA SER A 202 -22.33 -29.74 24.69
C SER A 202 -22.62 -30.42 23.36
N ASP A 203 -21.60 -31.01 22.74
CA ASP A 203 -21.70 -31.74 21.49
C ASP A 203 -22.62 -32.96 21.67
N SER A 204 -23.93 -32.74 21.53
CA SER A 204 -24.95 -33.75 21.61
C SER A 204 -25.25 -34.23 20.19
N GLY A 205 -24.31 -34.95 19.58
CA GLY A 205 -24.66 -35.81 18.45
C GLY A 205 -23.62 -35.98 17.35
N ARG A 206 -22.92 -37.13 17.45
CA ARG A 206 -22.49 -38.04 16.38
C ARG A 206 -21.39 -37.60 15.42
#